data_AF-A0A497DHB3-F1
#
_entry.id   AF-A0A497DHB3-F1
#
_cell.length_a   1.000
_cell.length_b   1.000
_cell.length_c   1.000
_cell.angle_alpha   90.00
_cell.angle_beta   90.00
_cell.angle_gamma   90.00
#
_symmetry.space_group_name_H-M   'P 1'
#
loop_
_entity.id
_entity.type
_entity.pdbx_description
1 polymer ?
#
loop_
_entity_poly.entity_id
_entity_poly.type
_entity_poly.pdbx_seq_one_letter_code
_entity_poly.pdbx_strand_id
1 'polypeptide(L)'
;REIDVLVKENLFPVGIFEFFDYVGNDVMLQSVRNYLAYEKDPDFYLPMIKMLEQKVKEGKLGKKTKTGFYDYPVKKISSKDPGVSTKREKILQQIIHWYLDGVFDILQRKICSRKELEFLVKEYMAVEQSPFDLAMENGYKS
;
A
#
# COMPACT_ATOMS: atom_id res chain seq x y z
N ARG A 1 -5.01 -9.58 5.96
CA ARG A 1 -6.36 -9.57 5.36
C ARG A 1 -7.14 -8.32 5.72
N GLU A 2 -7.29 -7.98 7.01
CA GLU A 2 -8.02 -6.78 7.42
C GLU A 2 -7.49 -5.49 6.76
N ILE A 3 -6.17 -5.30 6.72
CA ILE A 3 -5.54 -4.17 6.00
C ILE A 3 -5.92 -4.16 4.51
N ASP A 4 -5.90 -5.31 3.84
CA ASP A 4 -6.29 -5.39 2.42
C ASP A 4 -7.77 -5.07 2.20
N VAL A 5 -8.64 -5.44 3.14
CA VAL A 5 -10.06 -5.07 3.09
C VAL A 5 -10.20 -3.56 3.24
N LEU A 6 -9.56 -2.96 4.24
CA LEU A 6 -9.59 -1.51 4.45
C LEU A 6 -9.10 -0.75 3.22
N VAL A 7 -7.98 -1.18 2.63
CA VAL A 7 -7.44 -0.57 1.42
C VAL A 7 -8.39 -0.73 0.23
N LYS A 8 -8.98 -1.91 0.06
CA LYS A 8 -9.93 -2.17 -1.04
C LYS A 8 -11.20 -1.35 -0.97
N GLU A 9 -11.69 -1.14 0.25
CA GLU A 9 -12.94 -0.43 0.48
C GLU A 9 -12.76 1.10 0.43
N ASN A 10 -11.55 1.62 0.63
CA ASN A 10 -11.35 3.07 0.87
C ASN A 10 -10.27 3.75 0.02
N LEU A 11 -9.38 3.00 -0.65
CA LEU A 11 -8.17 3.59 -1.27
C LEU A 11 -7.91 3.08 -2.68
N PHE A 12 -7.79 1.77 -2.88
CA PHE A 12 -7.34 1.17 -4.14
C PHE A 12 -8.18 -0.04 -4.51
N PRO A 13 -8.27 -0.43 -5.80
CA PRO A 13 -9.05 -1.61 -6.20
C PRO A 13 -8.48 -2.95 -5.68
N VAL A 14 -7.23 -2.96 -5.19
CA VAL A 14 -6.53 -4.16 -4.70
C VAL A 14 -5.89 -3.89 -3.35
N GLY A 15 -5.86 -4.91 -2.48
CA GLY A 15 -5.19 -4.82 -1.20
C GLY A 15 -3.67 -4.83 -1.35
N ILE A 16 -2.95 -4.18 -0.43
CA ILE A 16 -1.49 -4.05 -0.51
C ILE A 16 -0.81 -5.42 -0.52
N PHE A 17 -1.20 -6.36 0.35
CA PHE A 17 -0.57 -7.68 0.39
C PHE A 17 -1.04 -8.59 -0.75
N GLU A 18 -2.27 -8.43 -1.22
CA GLU A 18 -2.75 -9.10 -2.44
C GLU A 18 -1.98 -8.65 -3.67
N PHE A 19 -1.64 -7.36 -3.75
CA PHE A 19 -0.79 -6.80 -4.80
C PHE A 19 0.64 -7.34 -4.71
N PHE A 20 1.22 -7.41 -3.50
CA PHE A 20 2.56 -7.97 -3.30
C PHE A 20 2.65 -9.42 -3.78
N ASP A 21 1.67 -10.25 -3.43
CA ASP A 21 1.60 -11.63 -3.90
C ASP A 21 1.29 -11.75 -5.40
N TYR A 22 0.65 -10.76 -6.01
CA TYR A 22 0.43 -10.70 -7.45
C TYR A 22 1.71 -10.38 -8.22
N VAL A 23 2.47 -9.38 -7.77
CA VAL A 23 3.76 -8.98 -8.36
C VAL A 23 4.84 -10.04 -8.10
N GLY A 24 4.88 -10.55 -6.88
CA GLY A 24 5.87 -11.51 -6.39
C GLY A 24 6.73 -10.92 -5.27
N ASN A 25 6.82 -11.62 -4.14
CA ASN A 25 7.46 -11.08 -2.93
C ASN A 25 8.99 -10.86 -3.10
N ASP A 26 9.63 -11.60 -3.98
CA ASP A 26 11.02 -11.39 -4.40
C ASP A 26 11.21 -10.10 -5.21
N VAL A 27 10.30 -9.83 -6.14
CA VAL A 27 10.30 -8.59 -6.93
C VAL A 27 10.01 -7.39 -6.03
N MET A 28 9.05 -7.52 -5.11
CA MET A 28 8.74 -6.48 -4.12
C MET A 28 9.94 -6.20 -3.21
N LEU A 29 10.63 -7.23 -2.73
CA LEU A 29 11.84 -7.06 -1.91
C LEU A 29 12.92 -6.25 -2.65
N GLN A 30 13.16 -6.58 -3.93
CA GLN A 30 14.14 -5.84 -4.72
C GLN A 30 13.69 -4.40 -4.97
N SER A 31 12.40 -4.18 -5.26
CA SER A 31 11.83 -2.84 -5.46
C SER A 31 12.03 -1.95 -4.23
N VAL A 32 11.72 -2.47 -3.03
CA VAL A 32 11.88 -1.71 -1.77
C VAL A 32 13.35 -1.40 -1.52
N ARG A 33 14.25 -2.36 -1.72
CA ARG A 33 15.71 -2.14 -1.56
C ARG A 33 16.26 -1.08 -2.52
N ASN A 34 15.79 -1.06 -3.77
CA ASN A 34 16.17 -0.04 -4.73
C ASN A 34 15.64 1.34 -4.32
N TYR A 35 14.41 1.38 -3.79
CA TYR A 35 13.78 2.62 -3.32
C TYR A 35 14.50 3.23 -2.12
N LEU A 36 15.04 2.41 -1.21
CA LEU A 36 15.79 2.87 -0.03
C LEU A 36 16.97 3.80 -0.36
N ALA A 37 17.58 3.67 -1.55
CA ALA A 37 18.67 4.55 -1.97
C ALA A 37 18.26 6.03 -2.11
N TYR A 38 16.96 6.29 -2.19
CA TYR A 38 16.38 7.62 -2.37
C TYR A 38 15.66 8.14 -1.13
N GLU A 39 15.70 7.38 -0.02
CA GLU A 39 14.93 7.68 1.17
C GLU A 39 15.72 8.35 2.29
N LYS A 40 15.04 9.28 2.97
CA LYS A 40 15.62 10.04 4.09
C LYS A 40 15.71 9.20 5.37
N ASP A 41 14.73 8.33 5.58
CA ASP A 41 14.66 7.41 6.73
C ASP A 41 14.52 5.97 6.24
N PRO A 42 15.64 5.30 5.88
CA PRO A 42 15.60 3.92 5.44
C PRO A 42 15.22 2.94 6.56
N ASP A 43 15.41 3.32 7.83
CA ASP A 43 15.14 2.46 8.97
C ASP A 43 13.65 2.19 9.15
N PHE A 44 12.80 3.14 8.76
CA PHE A 44 11.34 3.00 8.71
C PHE A 44 10.88 1.74 7.95
N TYR A 45 11.58 1.37 6.87
CA TYR A 45 11.21 0.23 6.01
C TYR A 45 11.82 -1.10 6.44
N LEU A 46 12.74 -1.11 7.42
CA LEU A 46 13.40 -2.35 7.88
C LEU A 46 12.44 -3.46 8.31
N PRO A 47 11.33 -3.19 9.01
CA PRO A 47 10.37 -4.24 9.36
C PRO A 47 9.76 -4.92 8.13
N MET A 48 9.43 -4.15 7.09
CA MET A 48 8.89 -4.67 5.84
C MET A 48 9.93 -5.53 5.10
N ILE A 49 11.17 -5.05 5.03
CA ILE A 49 12.27 -5.76 4.38
C ILE A 49 12.52 -7.11 5.05
N LYS A 50 12.63 -7.15 6.38
CA LYS A 50 12.84 -8.40 7.13
C LYS A 50 11.72 -9.40 6.88
N MET A 51 10.46 -8.93 6.85
CA MET A 51 9.31 -9.78 6.56
C MET A 51 9.34 -10.33 5.13
N LEU A 52 9.71 -9.52 4.14
CA LEU A 52 9.84 -9.95 2.75
C LEU A 52 11.00 -10.93 2.55
N GLU A 53 12.16 -10.67 3.17
CA GLU A 53 13.31 -11.57 3.16
C GLU A 53 12.96 -12.96 3.69
N GLN A 54 12.24 -13.02 4.81
CA GLN A 54 11.78 -14.27 5.37
C GLN A 54 10.86 -15.02 4.40
N LYS A 55 9.88 -14.33 3.79
CA LYS A 55 8.98 -14.95 2.81
C LYS A 55 9.71 -15.48 1.59
N VAL A 56 10.67 -14.72 1.07
CA VAL A 56 11.49 -15.14 -0.08
C VAL A 56 12.33 -16.37 0.28
N LYS A 57 12.96 -16.36 1.47
CA LYS A 57 13.73 -17.51 1.98
C LYS A 57 12.87 -18.77 2.14
N GLU A 58 11.61 -18.62 2.52
CA GLU A 58 10.63 -19.71 2.65
C GLU A 58 10.02 -20.13 1.30
N GLY A 59 10.40 -19.53 0.17
CA GLY A 59 9.82 -19.82 -1.14
C GLY A 59 8.38 -19.31 -1.32
N LYS A 60 7.92 -18.43 -0.43
CA LYS A 60 6.57 -17.85 -0.43
C LYS A 60 6.53 -16.61 -1.33
N LEU A 61 6.60 -16.83 -2.64
CA LEU A 61 6.72 -15.77 -3.65
C LEU A 61 5.37 -15.26 -4.19
N GLY A 62 4.24 -15.62 -3.57
CA GLY A 62 2.91 -15.16 -3.95
C GLY A 62 2.19 -16.12 -4.90
N LYS A 63 1.40 -15.57 -5.84
CA LYS A 63 0.55 -16.36 -6.75
C LYS A 63 1.35 -17.34 -7.61
N LYS A 64 2.56 -16.96 -8.04
CA LYS A 64 3.43 -17.81 -8.87
C LYS A 64 3.87 -19.10 -8.16
N THR A 65 3.97 -19.10 -6.83
CA THR A 65 4.29 -20.27 -6.00
C THR A 65 3.07 -20.82 -5.26
N LYS A 66 1.87 -20.29 -5.54
CA LYS A 66 0.61 -20.57 -4.83
C LYS A 66 0.62 -20.26 -3.31
N THR A 67 1.67 -19.63 -2.80
CA THR A 67 1.79 -19.25 -1.38
C THR A 67 2.69 -18.03 -1.23
N GLY A 68 2.31 -17.11 -0.33
CA GLY A 68 2.91 -15.78 -0.17
C GLY A 68 2.58 -15.14 1.19
N PHE A 69 1.93 -13.98 1.17
CA PHE A 69 1.12 -13.48 2.29
C PHE A 69 -0.13 -14.34 2.49
N TYR A 70 -0.66 -14.89 1.40
CA TYR A 70 -1.79 -15.80 1.41
C TYR A 70 -1.48 -17.12 0.71
N ASP A 71 -2.24 -18.14 1.06
CA ASP A 71 -2.28 -19.39 0.30
C ASP A 71 -3.34 -19.28 -0.82
N TYR A 72 -2.95 -19.72 -2.01
CA TYR A 72 -3.76 -19.63 -3.22
C TYR A 72 -4.24 -21.02 -3.67
N PRO A 73 -5.53 -21.16 -4.05
CA PRO A 73 -6.53 -20.09 -4.20
C PRO A 73 -7.02 -19.53 -2.85
N VAL A 74 -7.26 -18.21 -2.82
CA VAL A 74 -7.68 -17.50 -1.61
C VAL A 74 -9.07 -18.00 -1.20
N LYS A 75 -9.16 -18.67 -0.05
CA LYS A 75 -10.45 -19.02 0.55
C LYS A 75 -11.15 -17.72 1.01
N LYS A 76 -12.38 -17.46 0.55
CA LYS A 76 -13.20 -16.35 1.05
C LYS A 76 -13.46 -16.58 2.53
N ILE A 77 -12.96 -15.69 3.40
CA ILE A 77 -13.28 -15.69 4.83
C ILE A 77 -14.22 -14.50 5.03
N SER A 78 -15.44 -14.78 5.46
CA SER A 78 -16.42 -13.76 5.84
C SER A 78 -16.15 -13.33 7.29
N SER A 79 -15.46 -12.21 7.49
CA SER A 79 -15.34 -11.60 8.82
C SER A 79 -16.34 -10.46 8.96
N LYS A 80 -17.55 -10.77 9.44
CA LYS A 80 -18.45 -9.80 10.06
C LYS A 80 -18.10 -9.76 11.54
N ASP A 81 -17.28 -8.80 11.95
CA ASP A 81 -17.16 -8.43 13.36
C ASP A 81 -17.41 -6.91 13.49
N PRO A 82 -18.59 -6.50 13.99
CA PRO A 82 -18.98 -5.10 14.10
C PRO A 82 -18.30 -4.34 15.27
N GLY A 83 -17.46 -4.98 16.10
CA GLY A 83 -16.86 -4.37 17.29
C GLY A 83 -15.53 -3.60 17.12
N VAL A 84 -15.01 -3.46 15.88
CA VAL A 84 -13.61 -3.04 15.60
C VAL A 84 -13.50 -1.66 14.93
N SER A 85 -14.49 -0.75 15.05
CA SER A 85 -14.51 0.48 14.23
C SER A 85 -13.34 1.43 14.53
N THR A 86 -13.09 1.78 15.79
CA THR A 86 -12.14 2.86 16.13
C THR A 86 -10.68 2.49 15.86
N LYS A 87 -10.30 1.22 16.02
CA LYS A 87 -8.94 0.74 15.68
C LYS A 87 -8.72 0.69 14.17
N ARG A 88 -9.74 0.23 13.42
CA ARG A 88 -9.72 0.20 11.96
C ARG A 88 -9.59 1.59 11.37
N GLU A 89 -10.37 2.54 11.88
CA GLU A 89 -10.31 3.95 11.48
C GLU A 89 -8.90 4.50 11.68
N LYS A 90 -8.27 4.27 12.85
CA LYS A 90 -6.88 4.71 13.08
C LYS A 90 -5.88 4.11 12.11
N ILE A 91 -5.99 2.82 11.81
CA ILE A 91 -5.12 2.14 10.84
C ILE A 91 -5.32 2.72 9.44
N LEU A 92 -6.58 2.90 9.03
CA LEU A 92 -6.91 3.48 7.73
C LEU A 92 -6.37 4.91 7.62
N GLN A 93 -6.59 5.74 8.65
CA GLN A 93 -6.06 7.10 8.70
C GLN A 93 -4.54 7.14 8.57
N GLN A 94 -3.84 6.21 9.23
CA GLN A 94 -2.39 6.11 9.13
C GLN A 94 -1.93 5.73 7.71
N ILE A 95 -2.60 4.78 7.06
CA ILE A 95 -2.31 4.39 5.68
C ILE A 95 -2.56 5.56 4.71
N ILE A 96 -3.67 6.27 4.89
CA ILE A 96 -4.00 7.47 4.09
C ILE A 96 -2.90 8.53 4.27
N HIS A 97 -2.47 8.79 5.50
CA HIS A 97 -1.40 9.76 5.76
C HIS A 97 -0.09 9.40 5.05
N TRP A 98 0.39 8.16 5.17
CA TRP A 98 1.62 7.74 4.48
C TRP A 98 1.51 7.82 2.95
N TYR A 99 0.34 7.50 2.40
CA TYR A 99 0.09 7.65 0.98
C TYR A 99 0.15 9.14 0.56
N LEU A 100 -0.52 10.01 1.30
CA LEU A 100 -0.55 11.44 1.02
C LEU A 100 0.83 12.09 1.22
N ASP A 101 1.60 11.68 2.23
CA ASP A 101 2.98 12.13 2.43
C ASP A 101 3.81 11.91 1.15
N GLY A 102 3.70 10.72 0.54
CA GLY A 102 4.37 10.42 -0.73
C GLY A 102 3.87 11.29 -1.90
N VAL A 103 2.56 11.51 -2.01
CA VAL A 103 1.98 12.39 -3.05
C VAL A 103 2.46 13.83 -2.90
N PHE A 104 2.45 14.37 -1.69
CA PHE A 104 2.84 15.75 -1.43
C PHE A 104 4.35 15.96 -1.51
N ASP A 105 5.17 14.96 -1.15
CA ASP A 105 6.63 15.01 -1.36
C ASP A 105 6.98 15.14 -2.86
N ILE A 106 6.27 14.46 -3.76
CA ILE A 106 6.43 14.62 -5.22
C ILE A 106 6.18 16.07 -5.66
N LEU A 107 5.14 16.71 -5.12
CA LEU A 107 4.82 18.11 -5.41
C LEU A 107 5.85 19.08 -4.85
N GLN A 108 6.31 18.84 -3.61
CA GLN A 108 7.35 19.65 -2.98
C GLN A 108 8.66 19.58 -3.78
N ARG A 109 9.01 18.39 -4.29
CA ARG A 109 10.18 18.17 -5.17
C ARG A 109 9.98 18.71 -6.59
N LYS A 110 8.79 19.22 -6.94
CA LYS A 110 8.44 19.77 -8.26
C LYS A 110 8.70 18.79 -9.41
N ILE A 111 8.50 17.49 -9.17
CA ILE A 111 8.71 16.45 -10.18
C ILE A 111 7.64 16.54 -11.28
N CYS A 112 6.40 16.90 -10.91
CA CYS A 112 5.30 17.14 -11.85
C CYS A 112 4.34 18.20 -11.30
N SER A 113 3.47 18.72 -12.17
CA SER A 113 2.42 19.65 -11.77
C SER A 113 1.27 18.94 -11.05
N ARG A 114 0.48 19.71 -10.29
CA ARG A 114 -0.71 19.20 -9.58
C ARG A 114 -1.68 18.46 -10.51
N LYS A 115 -1.93 19.01 -11.71
CA LYS A 115 -2.85 18.41 -12.69
C LYS A 115 -2.33 17.10 -13.27
N GLU A 116 -1.03 17.05 -13.57
CA GLU A 116 -0.39 15.82 -14.05
C GLU A 116 -0.40 14.74 -12.98
N LEU A 117 -0.10 15.09 -11.72
CA LEU A 117 -0.12 14.13 -10.62
C LEU A 117 -1.53 13.55 -10.39
N GLU A 118 -2.56 14.41 -10.42
CA GLU A 118 -3.95 13.96 -10.30
C GLU A 118 -4.33 12.99 -11.42
N PHE A 119 -3.98 13.32 -12.66
CA PHE A 119 -4.24 12.46 -13.82
C PHE A 119 -3.51 11.11 -13.69
N LEU A 120 -2.20 11.14 -13.36
CA LEU A 120 -1.40 9.93 -13.20
C LEU A 120 -1.93 9.03 -12.10
N VAL A 121 -2.32 9.59 -10.95
CA VAL A 121 -2.89 8.81 -9.85
C VAL A 121 -4.20 8.15 -10.29
N LYS A 122 -5.12 8.91 -10.89
CA LYS A 122 -6.42 8.38 -11.32
C LYS A 122 -6.28 7.25 -12.33
N GLU A 123 -5.49 7.48 -13.38
CA GLU A 123 -5.32 6.51 -14.47
C GLU A 123 -4.47 5.30 -14.06
N TYR A 124 -3.31 5.53 -13.43
CA TYR A 124 -2.36 4.45 -13.14
C TYR A 124 -2.77 3.61 -11.93
N MET A 125 -3.37 4.24 -10.92
CA MET A 125 -3.84 3.51 -9.72
C MET A 125 -5.28 3.01 -9.86
N ALA A 126 -5.95 3.33 -10.99
CA ALA A 126 -7.35 3.00 -11.26
C ALA A 126 -8.29 3.45 -10.12
N VAL A 127 -8.16 4.72 -9.72
CA VAL A 127 -8.97 5.34 -8.66
C VAL A 127 -9.75 6.53 -9.23
N GLU A 128 -10.99 6.71 -8.79
CA GLU A 128 -11.81 7.85 -9.22
C GLU A 128 -11.53 9.11 -8.39
N GLN A 129 -11.21 8.93 -7.10
CA GLN A 129 -10.97 10.03 -6.19
C GLN A 129 -9.59 10.66 -6.40
N SER A 130 -9.53 11.98 -6.43
CA SER A 130 -8.27 12.72 -6.46
C SER A 130 -7.55 12.58 -5.12
N PRO A 131 -6.21 12.42 -5.10
CA PRO A 131 -5.47 12.41 -3.83
C PRO A 131 -5.61 13.75 -3.08
N PHE A 132 -5.92 14.84 -3.77
CA PHE A 132 -6.16 16.14 -3.16
C PHE A 132 -7.51 16.23 -2.45
N ASP A 133 -8.54 15.62 -3.04
CA ASP A 133 -9.87 15.56 -2.41
C ASP A 133 -9.82 14.63 -1.20
N LEU A 134 -9.13 13.48 -1.34
CA LEU A 134 -8.85 12.58 -0.23
C LEU A 134 -8.12 13.30 0.92
N ALA A 135 -7.14 14.15 0.62
CA ALA A 135 -6.43 14.94 1.62
C ALA A 135 -7.35 15.92 2.37
N MET A 136 -8.25 16.61 1.64
CA MET A 136 -9.21 17.54 2.25
C MET A 136 -10.22 16.81 3.15
N GLU A 137 -10.76 15.68 2.69
CA GLU A 137 -11.73 14.88 3.44
C GLU A 137 -11.15 14.30 4.75
N ASN A 138 -9.88 13.93 4.73
CA ASN A 138 -9.19 13.35 5.90
C ASN A 138 -8.48 14.40 6.77
N GLY A 139 -8.65 15.71 6.47
CA GLY A 139 -8.03 16.78 7.24
C GLY A 139 -6.51 16.73 7.25
N TYR A 140 -5.91 16.20 6.19
CA TYR A 140 -4.46 16.04 6.05
C TYR A 140 -3.76 17.41 6.06
N LYS A 141 -2.65 17.49 6.79
CA LYS A 141 -1.80 18.69 6.87
C LYS A 141 -0.39 18.30 6.41
N SER A 142 0.00 18.82 5.25
CA SER A 142 1.34 18.66 4.67
C SER A 142 2.42 19.37 5.49
#